data_AF-A0A958LIP2-F1
#
_entry.id   AF-A0A958LIP2-F1
#
_cell.length_a   1.000
_cell.length_b   1.000
_cell.length_c   1.000
_cell.angle_alpha   90.00
_cell.angle_beta   90.00
_cell.angle_gamma   90.00
#
_symmetry.space_group_name_H-M   'P 1'
#
loop_
_entity.id
_entity.type
_entity.pdbx_description
1 polymer ?
#
loop_
_entity_poly.entity_id
_entity_poly.type
_entity_poly.pdbx_seq_one_letter_code
_entity_poly.pdbx_strand_id
1 'polypeptide(L)'
;ISPIDESAQKHWSDYSKARDEMLTRTHNEITPWYVVRADNKKAARLNIISHLMAHVDCPDKDHHATKFDSKIVFKFNETHLRDGSIAQ
;
A
#
# COMPACT_ATOMS: atom_id res chain seq x y z
N ILE A 1 -20.83 11.09 -0.26
CA ILE A 1 -20.72 9.85 -1.07
C ILE A 1 -21.10 10.26 -2.47
N SER A 2 -20.22 10.02 -3.42
CA SER A 2 -20.44 10.35 -4.83
C SER A 2 -21.17 9.21 -5.54
N PRO A 3 -21.81 9.43 -6.70
CA PRO A 3 -22.50 8.39 -7.45
C PRO A 3 -21.62 7.19 -7.84
N ILE A 4 -20.30 7.43 -8.02
CA ILE A 4 -19.34 6.37 -8.30
C ILE A 4 -19.06 5.51 -7.05
N ASP A 5 -19.04 6.11 -5.85
CA ASP A 5 -18.85 5.38 -4.60
C ASP A 5 -19.99 4.39 -4.33
N GLU A 6 -21.22 4.75 -4.69
CA GLU A 6 -22.41 3.88 -4.55
C GLU A 6 -22.33 2.65 -5.45
N SER A 7 -21.78 2.83 -6.65
CA SER A 7 -21.61 1.73 -7.61
C SER A 7 -20.39 0.88 -7.30
N ALA A 8 -19.36 1.46 -6.66
CA ALA A 8 -18.09 0.80 -6.42
C ALA A 8 -18.23 -0.48 -5.57
N GLN A 9 -19.15 -0.49 -4.60
CA GLN A 9 -19.41 -1.69 -3.80
C GLN A 9 -19.90 -2.88 -4.64
N LYS A 10 -20.71 -2.63 -5.67
CA LYS A 10 -21.21 -3.69 -6.58
C LYS A 10 -20.09 -4.23 -7.47
N HIS A 11 -19.10 -3.40 -7.78
CA HIS A 11 -17.95 -3.72 -8.63
C HIS A 11 -16.70 -4.09 -7.83
N TRP A 12 -16.84 -4.47 -6.56
CA TRP A 12 -15.70 -4.82 -5.70
C TRP A 12 -14.76 -5.83 -6.37
N SER A 13 -15.31 -6.93 -6.91
CA SER A 13 -14.53 -7.97 -7.59
C SER A 13 -13.82 -7.45 -8.85
N ASP A 14 -14.46 -6.57 -9.61
CA ASP A 14 -13.87 -5.97 -10.81
C ASP A 14 -12.70 -5.06 -10.44
N TYR A 15 -12.85 -4.24 -9.40
CA TYR A 15 -11.77 -3.39 -8.88
C TYR A 15 -10.62 -4.21 -8.30
N SER A 16 -10.90 -5.27 -7.54
CA SER A 16 -9.88 -6.19 -7.02
C SER A 16 -9.08 -6.82 -8.17
N LYS A 17 -9.77 -7.32 -9.21
CA LYS A 17 -9.11 -7.90 -10.39
C LYS A 17 -8.25 -6.87 -11.14
N ALA A 18 -8.76 -5.66 -11.35
CA ALA A 18 -8.02 -4.59 -12.01
C ALA A 18 -6.78 -4.15 -11.21
N ARG A 19 -6.90 -4.05 -9.88
CA ARG A 19 -5.78 -3.79 -8.98
C ARG A 19 -4.71 -4.87 -9.08
N ASP A 20 -5.10 -6.13 -9.04
CA ASP A 20 -4.17 -7.26 -9.08
C ASP A 20 -3.40 -7.29 -10.40
N GLU A 21 -4.09 -7.08 -11.52
CA GLU A 21 -3.45 -6.96 -12.83
C GLU A 21 -2.48 -5.76 -12.87
N MET A 22 -2.88 -4.60 -12.37
CA MET A 22 -2.02 -3.41 -12.31
C MET A 22 -0.75 -3.69 -11.49
N LEU A 23 -0.89 -4.26 -10.29
CA LEU A 23 0.23 -4.56 -9.40
C LEU A 23 1.21 -5.53 -10.07
N THR A 24 0.73 -6.64 -10.64
CA THR A 24 1.58 -7.62 -11.33
C THR A 24 2.29 -7.03 -12.53
N ARG A 25 1.61 -6.20 -13.34
CA ARG A 25 2.19 -5.69 -14.60
C ARG A 25 3.15 -4.52 -14.41
N THR A 26 2.99 -3.73 -13.35
CA THR A 26 3.70 -2.45 -13.19
C THR A 26 4.68 -2.42 -12.03
N HIS A 27 4.62 -3.39 -11.11
CA HIS A 27 5.63 -3.53 -10.07
C HIS A 27 6.98 -3.99 -10.65
N ASN A 28 8.06 -3.32 -10.26
CA ASN A 28 9.43 -3.76 -10.53
C ASN A 28 10.39 -3.17 -9.48
N GLU A 29 11.66 -3.57 -9.52
CA GLU A 29 12.68 -3.15 -8.56
C GLU A 29 13.00 -1.65 -8.61
N ILE A 30 12.83 -1.00 -9.76
CA ILE A 30 13.12 0.43 -9.96
C ILE A 30 11.94 1.30 -9.53
N THR A 31 10.71 0.85 -9.81
CA THR A 31 9.46 1.53 -9.44
C THR A 31 8.55 0.57 -8.67
N PRO A 32 8.88 0.27 -7.41
CA PRO A 32 8.13 -0.69 -6.62
C PRO A 32 6.79 -0.13 -6.15
N TRP A 33 5.74 -0.93 -6.30
CA TRP A 33 4.51 -0.77 -5.53
C TRP A 33 4.70 -1.18 -4.06
N TYR A 34 4.21 -0.33 -3.16
CA TYR A 34 4.06 -0.64 -1.73
C TYR A 34 2.58 -0.70 -1.38
N VAL A 35 2.19 -1.72 -0.62
CA VAL A 35 0.82 -1.93 -0.15
C VAL A 35 0.71 -1.40 1.28
N VAL A 36 -0.43 -0.76 1.60
CA VAL A 36 -0.70 -0.21 2.93
C VAL A 36 -2.02 -0.77 3.48
N ARG A 37 -1.97 -1.40 4.65
CA ARG A 37 -3.19 -1.80 5.38
C ARG A 37 -3.79 -0.58 6.08
N ALA A 38 -4.95 -0.13 5.59
CA ALA A 38 -5.50 1.19 5.90
C ALA A 38 -6.70 1.20 6.87
N ASP A 39 -7.12 0.04 7.40
CA ASP A 39 -8.29 -0.05 8.29
C ASP A 39 -8.16 0.86 9.52
N ASN A 40 -6.96 0.90 10.14
CA ASN A 40 -6.61 1.92 11.12
C ASN A 40 -5.95 3.12 10.45
N LYS A 41 -6.75 4.14 10.14
CA LYS A 41 -6.31 5.37 9.46
C LYS A 41 -5.12 6.06 10.13
N LYS A 42 -5.09 6.13 11.47
CA LYS A 42 -4.00 6.81 12.20
C LYS A 42 -2.69 6.04 12.06
N ALA A 43 -2.74 4.72 12.25
CA ALA A 43 -1.56 3.86 12.10
C ALA A 43 -1.05 3.88 10.64
N ALA A 44 -1.94 3.76 9.65
CA ALA A 44 -1.56 3.80 8.24
C ALA A 44 -0.84 5.11 7.87
N ARG A 45 -1.37 6.26 8.27
CA ARG A 45 -0.77 7.57 7.99
C ARG A 45 0.63 7.72 8.58
N LEU A 46 0.81 7.35 9.85
CA LEU A 46 2.13 7.41 10.50
C LEU A 46 3.14 6.51 9.78
N ASN A 47 2.74 5.29 9.44
CA ASN A 47 3.63 4.35 8.76
C ASN A 47 3.97 4.78 7.33
N ILE A 48 3.03 5.39 6.59
CA ILE A 48 3.31 5.96 5.26
C ILE A 48 4.37 7.07 5.36
N ILE A 49 4.21 7.99 6.32
CA ILE A 49 5.17 9.09 6.51
C ILE A 49 6.55 8.55 6.89
N SER A 50 6.61 7.65 7.87
CA SER A 50 7.87 7.02 8.28
C SER A 50 8.53 6.22 7.16
N HIS A 51 7.75 5.49 6.37
CA HIS A 51 8.24 4.76 5.19
C HIS A 51 8.84 5.72 4.15
N LEU A 52 8.18 6.85 3.86
CA LEU A 52 8.70 7.85 2.93
C LEU A 52 10.01 8.46 3.45
N MET A 53 10.06 8.84 4.72
CA MET A 53 11.27 9.37 5.35
C MET A 53 12.43 8.37 5.35
N ALA A 54 12.15 7.07 5.40
CA ALA A 54 13.18 6.04 5.31
C ALA A 54 13.87 6.01 3.92
N HIS A 55 13.15 6.34 2.85
CA HIS A 55 13.64 6.27 1.47
C HIS A 55 14.23 7.58 0.95
N VAL A 56 13.86 8.71 1.55
CA VAL A 56 14.43 10.02 1.18
C VAL A 56 15.66 10.29 2.04
N ASP A 57 16.75 10.72 1.39
CA ASP A 57 17.93 11.19 2.10
C ASP A 57 17.81 12.70 2.35
N CYS A 58 17.80 13.08 3.63
CA CYS A 58 17.65 14.46 4.08
C CYS A 58 18.73 14.76 5.13
N PRO A 59 19.32 15.97 5.13
CA PRO A 59 20.14 16.43 6.25
C PRO A 59 19.36 16.36 7.58
N ASP A 60 20.04 16.01 8.66
CA ASP A 60 19.50 15.94 10.03
C ASP A 60 18.30 14.98 10.21
N LYS A 61 18.25 13.91 9.40
CA LYS A 61 17.19 12.90 9.50
C LYS A 61 17.20 12.18 10.85
N ASP A 62 16.10 12.30 11.58
CA ASP A 62 15.86 11.47 12.76
C ASP A 62 15.56 10.01 12.35
N HIS A 63 16.50 9.12 12.64
CA HIS A 63 16.36 7.69 12.36
C HIS A 63 15.23 7.03 13.15
N HIS A 64 14.82 7.58 14.30
CA HIS A 64 13.66 7.06 15.02
C HIS A 64 12.36 7.32 14.24
N ALA A 65 12.24 8.47 13.60
CA ALA A 65 11.09 8.84 12.76
C ALA A 65 10.97 7.98 11.49
N THR A 66 12.04 7.31 11.06
CA THR A 66 12.05 6.41 9.88
C THR A 66 11.56 5.00 10.15
N LYS A 67 11.28 4.65 11.42
CA LYS A 67 10.82 3.31 11.78
C LYS A 67 9.34 3.15 11.45
N PHE A 68 9.03 2.21 10.54
CA PHE A 68 7.66 1.80 10.22
C PHE A 68 7.46 0.29 10.43
N ASP A 69 6.22 -0.12 10.59
CA ASP A 69 5.79 -1.51 10.72
C ASP A 69 5.60 -2.14 9.34
N SER A 70 6.45 -3.13 9.03
CA SER A 70 6.38 -3.94 7.81
C SER A 70 5.07 -4.72 7.64
N LYS A 71 4.27 -4.89 8.71
CA LYS A 71 2.94 -5.51 8.60
C LYS A 71 1.89 -4.52 8.09
N ILE A 72 2.15 -3.22 8.18
CA ILE A 72 1.25 -2.15 7.74
C ILE A 72 1.67 -1.66 6.36
N VAL A 73 2.96 -1.39 6.14
CA VAL A 73 3.50 -0.97 4.84
C VAL A 73 4.55 -1.98 4.38
N PHE A 74 4.30 -2.63 3.24
CA PHE A 74 5.21 -3.64 2.69
C PHE A 74 5.29 -3.54 1.18
N LYS A 75 6.46 -3.92 0.64
CA LYS A 75 6.68 -4.00 -0.80
C LYS A 75 5.81 -5.11 -1.40
N PHE A 76 5.16 -4.84 -2.52
CA PHE A 76 4.36 -5.83 -3.22
C PHE A 76 5.23 -7.01 -3.72
N ASN A 77 4.63 -8.19 -3.76
CA ASN A 77 5.16 -9.41 -4.33
C ASN A 77 3.94 -10.22 -4.82
N GLU A 78 4.10 -10.99 -5.91
CA GLU A 78 3.02 -11.81 -6.45
C GLU A 78 2.43 -12.81 -5.44
N THR A 79 3.21 -13.28 -4.45
CA THR A 79 2.69 -14.16 -3.38
C THR A 79 1.57 -13.51 -2.58
N HIS A 80 1.60 -12.18 -2.43
CA HIS A 80 0.61 -11.42 -1.66
C HIS A 80 -0.80 -11.45 -2.27
N LEU A 81 -0.92 -11.79 -3.55
CA LEU A 81 -2.23 -11.98 -4.21
C LEU A 81 -2.93 -13.27 -3.78
N ARG A 82 -2.20 -14.22 -3.18
CA ARG A 82 -2.69 -15.57 -2.86
C ARG A 82 -2.69 -15.88 -1.37
N ASP A 83 -1.87 -15.18 -0.57
CA ASP A 83 -1.67 -15.47 0.85
C ASP A 83 -2.59 -14.69 1.81
N GLY A 84 -3.52 -13.90 1.26
CA GLY A 84 -4.45 -13.08 2.06
C GLY A 84 -3.85 -11.80 2.62
N SER A 85 -2.63 -11.42 2.19
CA SER A 85 -2.02 -10.15 2.59
C SER A 85 -2.70 -8.92 1.99
N ILE A 86 -3.41 -9.12 0.88
CA ILE A 86 -4.22 -8.11 0.17
C ILE A 86 -5.68 -8.58 0.17
N ALA A 87 -6.61 -7.65 0.39
CA ALA A 87 -8.03 -7.92 0.39
C ALA A 87 -8.51 -8.46 -0.97
N GLN A 88 -9.35 -9.50 -0.94
CA GLN A 88 -9.99 -10.08 -2.13
C GLN A 88 -11.31 -9.36 -2.41
#